data_AF-A0A952D1S3-F1
#
_entry.id   AF-A0A952D1S3-F1
#
_cell.length_a   1.000
_cell.length_b   1.000
_cell.length_c   1.000
_cell.angle_alpha   90.00
_cell.angle_beta   90.00
_cell.angle_gamma   90.00
#
_symmetry.space_group_name_H-M   'P 1'
#
loop_
_entity.id
_entity.type
_entity.pdbx_description
1 polymer ?
#
loop_
_entity_poly.entity_id
_entity_poly.type
_entity_poly.pdbx_seq_one_letter_code
_entity_poly.pdbx_strand_id
1 'polypeptide(L)'
;MSGRRYSPLRRVAAIVRGTPILAGFSLGLGLGLPAAIVAGIVVLVAPPVGARSATTPAASSEVVTRSIEQRPPARPLSEAGRVDERSLSADQLEELARASRERWERSSHGAMLLRILPDRLRPSQLPQADSRGARLLALYCVQCHNLPDPAMHDANRWPEVVRRMVPRMQGRGNLGPLMADLMRAPGAGERAMSAPSADEEREIVAYLRRHAQRSLDPKADPELAQALGSGAGRMFAEACSQCHALPDPSQHTPEEWPKVVDRMRDNLDWMNRVQSRADPREPQLSVPEIVGFLQEHARRPAR
;
A
#
# COMPACT_ATOMS: atom_id res chain seq x y z
N MET A 1 -39.90 51.43 4.05
CA MET A 1 -38.84 51.06 3.08
C MET A 1 -38.99 49.56 2.83
N SER A 2 -39.64 49.11 1.77
CA SER A 2 -39.14 49.08 0.38
C SER A 2 -37.81 48.29 0.30
N GLY A 3 -37.70 47.07 -0.25
CA GLY A 3 -38.70 46.20 -0.88
C GLY A 3 -38.50 46.02 -2.39
N ARG A 4 -37.96 44.86 -2.80
CA ARG A 4 -38.38 44.13 -4.02
C ARG A 4 -37.79 42.72 -4.09
N ARG A 5 -38.62 41.76 -4.51
CA ARG A 5 -38.23 40.45 -5.06
C ARG A 5 -37.98 40.62 -6.56
N TYR A 6 -37.23 39.71 -7.21
CA TYR A 6 -37.68 38.89 -8.35
C TYR A 6 -36.56 37.98 -8.89
N SER A 7 -36.94 36.73 -9.20
CA SER A 7 -36.24 35.77 -10.10
C SER A 7 -37.14 35.63 -11.37
N PRO A 8 -37.09 34.64 -12.29
CA PRO A 8 -36.12 33.58 -12.62
C PRO A 8 -35.89 33.43 -14.17
N LEU A 9 -35.67 32.19 -14.66
CA LEU A 9 -35.65 31.67 -16.06
C LEU A 9 -34.29 31.73 -16.77
N ARG A 10 -33.83 30.70 -17.50
CA ARG A 10 -34.49 29.53 -18.14
C ARG A 10 -33.94 28.19 -17.55
N ARG A 11 -34.44 26.94 -17.69
CA ARG A 11 -35.36 26.21 -18.62
C ARG A 11 -34.75 25.90 -20.02
N VAL A 12 -34.95 24.75 -20.71
CA VAL A 12 -35.71 23.47 -20.59
C VAL A 12 -34.75 22.34 -21.08
N ALA A 13 -34.67 21.11 -20.54
CA ALA A 13 -35.37 19.84 -20.92
C ALA A 13 -35.66 19.64 -22.45
N ALA A 14 -35.83 18.45 -23.05
CA ALA A 14 -35.72 17.05 -22.59
C ALA A 14 -35.79 16.06 -23.81
N ILE A 15 -35.20 14.85 -23.67
CA ILE A 15 -35.65 13.51 -24.17
C ILE A 15 -35.91 13.28 -25.69
N VAL A 16 -35.45 12.13 -26.23
CA VAL A 16 -36.20 11.11 -27.05
C VAL A 16 -35.26 10.21 -27.89
N ARG A 17 -35.49 8.88 -27.82
CA ARG A 17 -35.29 7.74 -28.77
C ARG A 17 -34.43 7.95 -30.05
N GLY A 18 -33.68 6.97 -30.61
CA GLY A 18 -33.49 5.54 -30.32
C GLY A 18 -33.30 4.70 -31.62
N THR A 19 -32.54 3.59 -31.56
CA THR A 19 -32.35 2.55 -32.63
C THR A 19 -31.67 2.99 -33.95
N PRO A 20 -31.28 2.07 -34.86
CA PRO A 20 -30.15 1.14 -34.71
C PRO A 20 -29.18 1.18 -35.92
N ILE A 21 -28.10 0.38 -35.92
CA ILE A 21 -27.32 0.06 -37.13
C ILE A 21 -27.35 -1.45 -37.37
N LEU A 22 -27.86 -1.85 -38.53
CA LEU A 22 -27.81 -3.22 -39.06
C LEU A 22 -27.45 -3.17 -40.55
N ALA A 23 -26.60 -4.12 -40.95
CA ALA A 23 -26.38 -4.64 -42.31
C ALA A 23 -25.98 -3.68 -43.45
N GLY A 24 -24.90 -4.04 -44.15
CA GLY A 24 -24.40 -3.36 -45.36
C GLY A 24 -23.35 -4.18 -46.10
N PHE A 25 -23.74 -5.36 -46.60
CA PHE A 25 -22.89 -6.26 -47.41
C PHE A 25 -22.73 -5.73 -48.84
N SER A 26 -21.51 -5.73 -49.39
CA SER A 26 -21.12 -6.03 -50.80
C SER A 26 -19.62 -5.72 -50.99
N LEU A 27 -18.72 -6.66 -51.29
CA LEU A 27 -18.49 -7.37 -52.57
C LEU A 27 -18.08 -6.45 -53.74
N GLY A 28 -16.84 -6.63 -54.22
CA GLY A 28 -16.29 -5.99 -55.42
C GLY A 28 -14.80 -6.27 -55.61
N LEU A 29 -14.45 -7.27 -56.44
CA LEU A 29 -13.07 -7.52 -56.90
C LEU A 29 -12.69 -6.50 -58.00
N GLY A 30 -11.39 -6.21 -58.17
CA GLY A 30 -10.92 -5.43 -59.33
C GLY A 30 -9.42 -5.13 -59.36
N LEU A 31 -8.65 -5.94 -60.09
CA LEU A 31 -7.22 -5.82 -60.38
C LEU A 31 -6.78 -4.46 -60.97
N GLY A 32 -5.53 -4.04 -60.71
CA GLY A 32 -4.87 -2.95 -61.47
C GLY A 32 -3.52 -2.46 -60.93
N LEU A 33 -2.41 -3.00 -61.44
CA LEU A 33 -1.09 -2.32 -61.54
C LEU A 33 -0.93 -1.82 -63.01
N PRO A 34 0.01 -0.92 -63.40
CA PRO A 34 1.30 -0.64 -62.74
C PRO A 34 1.80 0.85 -62.73
N ALA A 35 2.97 1.03 -62.11
CA ALA A 35 4.07 1.96 -62.45
C ALA A 35 3.82 3.46 -62.74
N ALA A 36 4.44 4.31 -61.91
CA ALA A 36 5.00 5.60 -62.34
C ALA A 36 6.33 5.88 -61.61
N ILE A 37 7.39 6.14 -62.37
CA ILE A 37 8.70 6.59 -61.89
C ILE A 37 8.69 8.11 -61.85
N VAL A 38 9.09 8.73 -60.73
CA VAL A 38 9.55 10.13 -60.72
C VAL A 38 10.83 10.21 -59.89
N ALA A 39 11.93 10.59 -60.55
CA ALA A 39 13.21 10.86 -59.90
C ALA A 39 13.14 12.22 -59.17
N GLY A 40 13.49 12.23 -57.88
CA GLY A 40 13.64 13.44 -57.07
C GLY A 40 15.10 13.63 -56.67
N ILE A 41 15.70 14.76 -57.07
CA ILE A 41 17.11 15.08 -56.84
C ILE A 41 17.37 15.31 -55.35
N VAL A 42 18.31 14.55 -54.77
CA VAL A 42 18.82 14.80 -53.42
C VAL A 42 19.95 15.83 -53.51
N VAL A 43 19.64 17.09 -53.22
CA VAL A 43 20.66 18.12 -52.95
C VAL A 43 21.14 17.94 -51.51
N LEU A 44 22.42 17.63 -51.32
CA LEU A 44 23.04 17.68 -50.00
C LEU A 44 23.05 19.14 -49.50
N VAL A 45 22.32 19.41 -48.41
CA VAL A 45 22.52 20.60 -47.58
C VAL A 45 22.88 20.13 -46.18
N ALA A 46 24.13 20.33 -45.79
CA ALA A 46 24.62 20.00 -44.46
C ALA A 46 24.24 21.11 -43.44
N PRO A 47 23.57 20.79 -42.32
CA PRO A 47 23.46 21.69 -41.17
C PRO A 47 24.73 21.65 -40.30
N PRO A 48 24.97 22.68 -39.47
CA PRO A 48 26.29 22.94 -38.90
C PRO A 48 26.68 22.05 -37.70
N VAL A 49 28.00 22.00 -37.49
CA VAL A 49 28.65 21.45 -36.28
C VAL A 49 28.07 22.10 -35.02
N GLY A 50 27.51 21.32 -34.09
CA GLY A 50 27.07 21.90 -32.81
C GLY A 50 26.03 21.15 -31.97
N ALA A 51 25.97 19.81 -31.97
CA ALA A 51 25.11 19.09 -31.02
C ALA A 51 25.82 17.85 -30.47
N ARG A 52 26.20 17.87 -29.18
CA ARG A 52 26.67 16.67 -28.47
C ARG A 52 25.49 15.75 -28.23
N SER A 53 25.40 14.66 -29.01
CA SER A 53 24.49 13.55 -28.70
C SER A 53 24.94 12.91 -27.38
N ALA A 54 24.20 13.17 -26.31
CA ALA A 54 24.42 12.54 -25.02
C ALA A 54 23.86 11.11 -25.04
N THR A 55 24.63 10.17 -25.59
CA THR A 55 24.33 8.74 -25.48
C THR A 55 24.38 8.35 -24.00
N THR A 56 23.21 8.14 -23.39
CA THR A 56 23.10 7.77 -21.98
C THR A 56 23.70 6.38 -21.77
N PRO A 57 24.69 6.18 -20.88
CA PRO A 57 25.32 4.88 -20.71
C PRO A 57 24.43 3.95 -19.87
N ALA A 58 23.71 3.05 -20.52
CA ALA A 58 22.95 1.98 -19.86
C ALA A 58 23.85 1.10 -18.95
N ALA A 59 25.12 0.93 -19.34
CA ALA A 59 26.13 0.20 -18.58
C ALA A 59 26.31 0.68 -17.13
N SER A 60 26.10 1.98 -16.85
CA SER A 60 26.24 2.53 -15.50
C SER A 60 25.19 1.99 -14.52
N SER A 61 24.00 1.63 -15.02
CA SER A 61 22.93 1.09 -14.17
C SER A 61 23.18 -0.38 -13.85
N GLU A 62 23.50 -1.21 -14.87
CA GLU A 62 23.82 -2.63 -14.69
C GLU A 62 25.05 -2.88 -13.82
N VAL A 63 26.10 -2.06 -13.96
CA VAL A 63 27.31 -2.20 -13.13
C VAL A 63 27.01 -1.87 -11.66
N VAL A 64 26.12 -0.90 -11.40
CA VAL A 64 25.72 -0.54 -10.03
C VAL A 64 24.82 -1.61 -9.40
N THR A 65 23.83 -2.16 -10.11
CA THR A 65 22.99 -3.25 -9.56
C THR A 65 23.81 -4.51 -9.30
N ARG A 66 24.65 -4.93 -10.26
CA ARG A 66 25.51 -6.12 -10.12
C ARG A 66 26.52 -5.99 -8.96
N SER A 67 27.01 -4.79 -8.68
CA SER A 67 27.91 -4.49 -7.55
C SER A 67 27.20 -4.59 -6.20
N ILE A 68 25.90 -4.27 -6.13
CA ILE A 68 25.09 -4.41 -4.91
C ILE A 68 24.78 -5.89 -4.64
N GLU A 69 24.37 -6.65 -5.65
CA GLU A 69 23.98 -8.07 -5.52
C GLU A 69 25.14 -8.99 -5.09
N GLN A 70 26.37 -8.68 -5.51
CA GLN A 70 27.56 -9.48 -5.20
C GLN A 70 28.23 -9.08 -3.88
N ARG A 71 27.71 -8.07 -3.16
CA ARG A 71 28.30 -7.59 -1.91
C ARG A 71 28.03 -8.59 -0.79
N PRO A 72 29.06 -9.08 -0.05
CA PRO A 72 28.85 -9.98 1.07
C PRO A 72 27.99 -9.31 2.15
N PRO A 73 27.17 -10.08 2.90
CA PRO A 73 26.26 -9.53 3.90
C PRO A 73 27.04 -8.73 4.95
N ALA A 74 26.41 -7.65 5.42
CA ALA A 74 26.98 -6.80 6.46
C ALA A 74 27.33 -7.64 7.70
N ARG A 75 28.53 -7.46 8.26
CA ARG A 75 28.80 -7.96 9.61
C ARG A 75 27.82 -7.27 10.58
N PRO A 76 27.19 -8.00 11.51
CA PRO A 76 26.36 -7.39 12.54
C PRO A 76 27.21 -6.42 13.36
N LEU A 77 26.62 -5.27 13.69
CA LEU A 77 27.25 -4.30 14.57
C LEU A 77 27.29 -4.87 16.00
N SER A 78 28.35 -4.55 16.75
CA SER A 78 28.49 -4.97 18.14
C SER A 78 27.38 -4.41 19.02
N GLU A 79 26.88 -5.19 19.98
CA GLU A 79 25.78 -4.77 20.86
C GLU A 79 26.05 -3.47 21.63
N ALA A 80 27.32 -3.18 21.92
CA ALA A 80 27.78 -1.94 22.55
C ALA A 80 27.49 -0.64 21.76
N GLY A 81 26.96 -0.73 20.53
CA GLY A 81 26.58 0.40 19.68
C GLY A 81 25.09 0.51 19.35
N ARG A 82 24.22 -0.35 19.92
CA ARG A 82 22.77 -0.35 19.64
C ARG A 82 22.11 0.93 20.18
N VAL A 83 21.09 1.43 19.48
CA VAL A 83 20.25 2.55 19.94
C VAL A 83 19.32 2.04 21.04
N ASP A 84 19.30 2.71 22.20
CA ASP A 84 18.35 2.41 23.29
C ASP A 84 16.99 3.05 22.97
N GLU A 85 15.95 2.24 22.80
CA GLU A 85 14.60 2.69 22.44
C GLU A 85 13.98 3.66 23.46
N ARG A 86 14.47 3.62 24.70
CA ARG A 86 14.00 4.42 25.83
C ARG A 86 14.59 5.82 25.83
N SER A 87 15.68 6.01 25.11
CA SER A 87 16.38 7.30 24.99
C SER A 87 15.78 8.22 23.91
N LEU A 88 14.95 7.68 23.02
CA LEU A 88 14.33 8.41 21.91
C LEU A 88 13.05 9.12 22.36
N SER A 89 12.83 10.37 21.93
CA SER A 89 11.54 11.05 22.08
C SER A 89 10.55 10.62 20.98
N ALA A 90 9.27 10.97 21.14
CA ALA A 90 8.28 10.78 20.07
C ALA A 90 8.67 11.56 18.81
N ASP A 91 9.14 12.81 18.95
CA ASP A 91 9.58 13.64 17.82
C ASP A 91 10.81 13.07 17.10
N GLN A 92 11.73 12.42 17.83
CA GLN A 92 12.86 11.73 17.22
C GLN A 92 12.41 10.52 16.39
N LEU A 93 11.40 9.77 16.85
CA LEU A 93 10.83 8.65 16.09
C LEU A 93 10.05 9.12 14.86
N GLU A 94 9.32 10.24 14.94
CA GLU A 94 8.67 10.89 13.79
C GLU A 94 9.69 11.36 12.74
N GLU A 95 10.77 12.01 13.20
CA GLU A 95 11.87 12.45 12.34
C GLU A 95 12.62 11.27 11.69
N LEU A 96 12.88 10.20 12.45
CA LEU A 96 13.45 8.95 11.94
C LEU A 96 12.55 8.34 10.85
N ALA A 97 11.23 8.27 11.08
CA ALA A 97 10.28 7.74 10.11
C ALA A 97 10.29 8.56 8.80
N ARG A 98 10.27 9.89 8.91
CA ARG A 98 10.36 10.81 7.76
C ARG A 98 11.69 10.65 7.00
N ALA A 99 12.81 10.71 7.72
CA ALA A 99 14.14 10.61 7.13
C ALA A 99 14.39 9.24 6.47
N SER A 100 13.85 8.17 7.05
CA SER A 100 13.86 6.83 6.47
C SER A 100 13.04 6.74 5.20
N ARG A 101 11.79 7.24 5.21
CA ARG A 101 10.92 7.33 4.03
C ARG A 101 11.62 8.01 2.87
N GLU A 102 12.17 9.19 3.12
CA GLU A 102 12.96 9.95 2.15
C GLU A 102 14.21 9.21 1.63
N ARG A 103 14.92 8.48 2.49
CA ARG A 103 16.10 7.68 2.09
C ARG A 103 15.69 6.56 1.14
N TRP A 104 14.71 5.74 1.50
CA TRP A 104 14.35 4.59 0.67
C TRP A 104 13.58 5.00 -0.60
N GLU A 105 12.81 6.09 -0.59
CA GLU A 105 12.15 6.64 -1.77
C GLU A 105 13.17 7.10 -2.84
N ARG A 106 14.31 7.67 -2.42
CA ARG A 106 15.42 8.04 -3.31
C ARG A 106 16.34 6.89 -3.71
N SER A 107 16.12 5.68 -3.20
CA SER A 107 16.91 4.49 -3.59
C SER A 107 16.51 3.97 -4.97
N SER A 108 17.36 3.17 -5.61
CA SER A 108 17.04 2.49 -6.88
C SER A 108 15.80 1.59 -6.84
N HIS A 109 15.31 1.26 -5.64
CA HIS A 109 14.14 0.42 -5.40
C HIS A 109 12.97 1.18 -4.75
N GLY A 110 13.04 2.51 -4.63
CA GLY A 110 12.07 3.31 -3.89
C GLY A 110 10.62 3.15 -4.35
N ALA A 111 10.40 3.08 -5.67
CA ALA A 111 9.07 2.82 -6.24
C ALA A 111 8.48 1.44 -5.85
N MET A 112 9.31 0.46 -5.51
CA MET A 112 8.88 -0.84 -4.99
C MET A 112 8.67 -0.77 -3.46
N LEU A 113 9.60 -0.15 -2.73
CA LEU A 113 9.52 -0.02 -1.27
C LEU A 113 8.30 0.78 -0.80
N LEU A 114 7.96 1.87 -1.50
CA LEU A 114 6.71 2.63 -1.32
C LEU A 114 5.48 1.71 -1.29
N ARG A 115 5.45 0.68 -2.14
CA ARG A 115 4.27 -0.16 -2.38
C ARG A 115 4.07 -1.26 -1.33
N ILE A 116 5.07 -1.52 -0.48
CA ILE A 116 5.01 -2.61 0.51
C ILE A 116 3.90 -2.38 1.53
N LEU A 117 3.75 -1.14 2.02
CA LEU A 117 2.70 -0.73 2.95
C LEU A 117 2.25 0.71 2.65
N PRO A 118 0.96 1.05 2.80
CA PRO A 118 0.47 2.40 2.58
C PRO A 118 0.95 3.35 3.70
N ASP A 119 1.19 4.61 3.33
CA ASP A 119 1.62 5.68 4.24
C ASP A 119 0.40 6.20 5.04
N ARG A 120 0.08 5.53 6.15
CA ARG A 120 -1.16 5.75 6.92
C ARG A 120 -0.97 5.90 8.43
N LEU A 121 0.20 5.54 8.96
CA LEU A 121 0.44 5.46 10.39
C LEU A 121 1.80 6.05 10.75
N ARG A 122 1.77 7.05 11.62
CA ARG A 122 2.95 7.65 12.23
C ARG A 122 3.27 7.03 13.60
N PRO A 123 4.52 7.09 14.08
CA PRO A 123 4.89 6.63 15.42
C PRO A 123 3.97 7.14 16.55
N SER A 124 3.61 8.42 16.55
CA SER A 124 2.68 9.04 17.53
C SER A 124 1.25 8.48 17.50
N GLN A 125 0.86 7.79 16.42
CA GLN A 125 -0.47 7.21 16.23
C GLN A 125 -0.52 5.73 16.62
N LEU A 126 0.61 5.12 17.01
CA LEU A 126 0.64 3.75 17.50
C LEU A 126 -0.18 3.60 18.80
N PRO A 127 -0.96 2.52 18.96
CA PRO A 127 -1.59 2.19 20.23
C PRO A 127 -0.53 2.12 21.35
N GLN A 128 -0.69 2.90 22.42
CA GLN A 128 0.34 3.03 23.46
C GLN A 128 1.72 3.41 22.87
N ALA A 129 1.80 4.50 22.10
CA ALA A 129 3.02 4.96 21.41
C ALA A 129 4.27 5.08 22.32
N ASP A 130 4.09 5.39 23.61
CA ASP A 130 5.17 5.45 24.60
C ASP A 130 5.67 4.09 25.11
N SER A 131 4.99 2.99 24.79
CA SER A 131 5.40 1.65 25.20
C SER A 131 6.69 1.21 24.49
N ARG A 132 7.45 0.33 25.15
CA ARG A 132 8.70 -0.23 24.61
C ARG A 132 8.48 -0.85 23.23
N GLY A 133 7.44 -1.67 23.07
CA GLY A 133 7.12 -2.32 21.79
C GLY A 133 6.74 -1.34 20.67
N ALA A 134 5.99 -0.27 20.96
CA ALA A 134 5.69 0.77 19.98
C ALA A 134 6.96 1.50 19.51
N ARG A 135 7.84 1.86 20.45
CA ARG A 135 9.13 2.52 20.19
C ARG A 135 10.06 1.65 19.35
N LEU A 136 10.18 0.36 19.66
CA LEU A 136 10.93 -0.61 18.85
C LEU A 136 10.32 -0.79 17.45
N LEU A 137 8.98 -0.86 17.34
CA LEU A 137 8.30 -0.98 16.04
C LEU A 137 8.60 0.23 15.15
N ALA A 138 8.54 1.45 15.72
CA ALA A 138 8.89 2.68 15.02
C ALA A 138 10.38 2.75 14.66
N LEU A 139 11.29 2.40 15.58
CA LEU A 139 12.74 2.38 15.37
C LEU A 139 13.16 1.45 14.21
N TYR A 140 12.53 0.27 14.14
CA TYR A 140 12.99 -0.81 13.26
C TYR A 140 12.24 -0.92 11.93
N CYS A 141 10.92 -0.75 11.90
CA CYS A 141 10.14 -1.07 10.70
C CYS A 141 10.13 0.06 9.66
N VAL A 142 10.22 1.33 10.07
CA VAL A 142 10.19 2.48 9.15
C VAL A 142 11.41 2.55 8.21
N GLN A 143 12.46 1.81 8.56
CA GLN A 143 13.76 1.83 7.88
C GLN A 143 13.72 1.34 6.43
N CYS A 144 12.71 0.53 6.06
CA CYS A 144 12.58 -0.09 4.75
C CYS A 144 11.22 0.12 4.08
N HIS A 145 10.16 0.39 4.85
CA HIS A 145 8.79 0.62 4.35
C HIS A 145 8.00 1.47 5.35
N ASN A 146 6.78 1.91 5.00
CA ASN A 146 5.90 2.61 5.94
C ASN A 146 5.54 1.75 7.17
N LEU A 147 5.19 2.37 8.29
CA LEU A 147 4.94 1.68 9.56
C LEU A 147 3.74 0.71 9.44
N PRO A 148 3.87 -0.57 9.87
CA PRO A 148 2.75 -1.49 9.89
C PRO A 148 1.74 -1.13 10.99
N ASP A 149 0.45 -1.14 10.65
CA ASP A 149 -0.64 -1.03 11.62
C ASP A 149 -0.79 -2.37 12.35
N PRO A 150 -0.66 -2.42 13.70
CA PRO A 150 -0.89 -3.64 14.47
C PRO A 150 -2.25 -4.30 14.17
N ALA A 151 -3.27 -3.51 13.82
CA ALA A 151 -4.61 -3.98 13.49
C ALA A 151 -4.77 -4.49 12.03
N MET A 152 -3.69 -4.59 11.24
CA MET A 152 -3.77 -5.14 9.87
C MET A 152 -3.77 -6.67 9.81
N HIS A 153 -3.46 -7.32 10.93
CA HIS A 153 -3.38 -8.77 11.09
C HIS A 153 -3.85 -9.18 12.49
N ASP A 154 -4.22 -10.45 12.62
CA ASP A 154 -4.54 -11.06 13.90
C ASP A 154 -3.30 -11.44 14.72
N ALA A 155 -3.50 -11.73 16.01
CA ALA A 155 -2.42 -12.04 16.93
C ALA A 155 -1.68 -13.35 16.59
N ASN A 156 -2.29 -14.24 15.81
CA ASN A 156 -1.65 -15.51 15.42
C ASN A 156 -0.74 -15.34 14.20
N ARG A 157 -1.05 -14.36 13.33
CA ARG A 157 -0.26 -14.06 12.14
C ARG A 157 1.04 -13.31 12.43
N TRP A 158 1.05 -12.40 13.41
CA TRP A 158 2.18 -11.52 13.68
C TRP A 158 3.55 -12.19 13.91
N PRO A 159 3.68 -13.28 14.70
CA PRO A 159 4.97 -13.96 14.88
C PRO A 159 5.62 -14.39 13.57
N GLU A 160 4.83 -14.94 12.63
CA GLU A 160 5.34 -15.40 11.34
C GLU A 160 5.75 -14.25 10.41
N VAL A 161 5.09 -13.09 10.52
CA VAL A 161 5.45 -11.88 9.77
C VAL A 161 6.78 -11.32 10.25
N VAL A 162 6.95 -11.13 11.58
CA VAL A 162 8.20 -10.61 12.16
C VAL A 162 9.38 -11.55 11.89
N ARG A 163 9.19 -12.87 12.07
CA ARG A 163 10.19 -13.91 11.78
C ARG A 163 10.71 -13.88 10.33
N ARG A 164 9.92 -13.37 9.38
CA ARG A 164 10.32 -13.16 7.98
C ARG A 164 11.03 -11.82 7.74
N MET A 165 10.81 -10.81 8.58
CA MET A 165 11.46 -9.50 8.46
C MET A 165 12.86 -9.50 9.07
N VAL A 166 13.05 -10.08 10.26
CA VAL A 166 14.35 -10.06 10.96
C VAL A 166 15.52 -10.56 10.09
N PRO A 167 15.41 -11.69 9.35
CA PRO A 167 16.47 -12.10 8.42
C PRO A 167 16.73 -11.11 7.28
N ARG A 168 15.71 -10.42 6.78
CA ARG A 168 15.86 -9.39 5.73
C ARG A 168 16.59 -8.16 6.26
N MET A 169 16.28 -7.74 7.48
CA MET A 169 17.00 -6.66 8.18
C MET A 169 18.47 -7.03 8.46
N GLN A 170 18.77 -8.32 8.66
CA GLN A 170 20.14 -8.87 8.70
C GLN A 170 20.81 -8.95 7.31
N GLY A 171 20.14 -8.52 6.25
CA GLY A 171 20.63 -8.58 4.87
C GLY A 171 20.59 -9.96 4.22
N ARG A 172 19.70 -10.86 4.66
CA ARG A 172 19.59 -12.23 4.15
C ARG A 172 18.42 -12.36 3.17
N GLY A 173 18.67 -13.06 2.06
CA GLY A 173 17.69 -13.27 0.99
C GLY A 173 17.65 -12.13 -0.04
N ASN A 174 16.61 -12.12 -0.87
CA ASN A 174 16.45 -11.15 -1.95
C ASN A 174 16.45 -9.71 -1.40
N LEU A 175 17.14 -8.79 -2.09
CA LEU A 175 17.39 -7.41 -1.66
C LEU A 175 18.20 -7.27 -0.36
N GLY A 176 18.80 -8.35 0.16
CA GLY A 176 19.56 -8.36 1.41
C GLY A 176 20.58 -7.23 1.57
N PRO A 177 21.51 -7.01 0.60
CA PRO A 177 22.47 -5.91 0.67
C PRO A 177 21.80 -4.53 0.83
N LEU A 178 20.72 -4.27 0.10
CA LEU A 178 19.94 -3.03 0.22
C LEU A 178 19.29 -2.89 1.60
N MET A 179 18.66 -3.94 2.12
CA MET A 179 18.03 -3.91 3.45
C MET A 179 19.08 -3.64 4.55
N ALA A 180 20.25 -4.27 4.47
CA ALA A 180 21.34 -4.04 5.41
C ALA A 180 22.00 -2.65 5.28
N ASP A 181 22.00 -2.04 4.09
CA ASP A 181 22.44 -0.65 3.90
C ASP A 181 21.40 0.34 4.46
N LEU A 182 20.10 0.08 4.28
CA LEU A 182 19.00 0.89 4.85
C LEU A 182 18.98 0.87 6.38
N MET A 183 19.28 -0.28 7.01
CA MET A 183 19.44 -0.38 8.47
C MET A 183 20.67 0.39 8.99
N ARG A 184 21.79 0.39 8.26
CA ARG A 184 23.05 1.01 8.69
C ARG A 184 23.13 2.52 8.47
N ALA A 185 22.17 3.12 7.77
CA ALA A 185 22.11 4.57 7.53
C ALA A 185 20.72 5.11 7.91
N PRO A 186 20.33 5.07 9.20
CA PRO A 186 18.94 5.30 9.62
C PRO A 186 18.33 6.66 9.28
N GLY A 187 19.10 7.65 8.85
CA GLY A 187 18.62 9.03 8.73
C GLY A 187 18.82 9.77 10.04
N ALA A 188 18.33 11.01 10.12
CA ALA A 188 18.34 11.84 11.35
C ALA A 188 19.71 12.00 12.09
N GLY A 189 20.84 11.64 11.47
CA GLY A 189 22.14 11.61 12.12
C GLY A 189 22.36 10.43 13.08
N GLU A 190 21.45 9.45 13.11
CA GLU A 190 21.53 8.30 14.00
C GLU A 190 22.66 7.32 13.64
N ARG A 191 23.14 6.61 14.67
CA ARG A 191 24.19 5.59 14.53
C ARG A 191 23.68 4.42 13.70
N ALA A 192 24.57 3.79 12.94
CA ALA A 192 24.23 2.62 12.14
C ALA A 192 23.50 1.56 13.00
N MET A 193 22.36 1.08 12.52
CA MET A 193 21.56 0.10 13.26
C MET A 193 21.80 -1.32 12.74
N SER A 194 21.55 -2.29 13.62
CA SER A 194 21.49 -3.71 13.30
C SER A 194 20.02 -4.16 13.28
N ALA A 195 19.75 -5.41 12.90
CA ALA A 195 18.44 -6.00 13.12
C ALA A 195 18.15 -6.13 14.64
N PRO A 196 16.87 -6.23 15.06
CA PRO A 196 16.51 -6.42 16.46
C PRO A 196 17.23 -7.61 17.08
N SER A 197 17.62 -7.49 18.35
CA SER A 197 18.00 -8.65 19.16
C SER A 197 16.81 -9.59 19.37
N ALA A 198 17.08 -10.80 19.84
CA ALA A 198 16.04 -11.77 20.17
C ALA A 198 15.10 -11.28 21.31
N ASP A 199 15.50 -10.31 22.14
CA ASP A 199 14.62 -9.72 23.15
C ASP A 199 13.71 -8.63 22.56
N GLU A 200 14.28 -7.77 21.72
CA GLU A 200 13.51 -6.75 21.00
C GLU A 200 12.52 -7.39 20.01
N GLU A 201 12.89 -8.49 19.34
CA GLU A 201 11.98 -9.27 18.50
C GLU A 201 10.79 -9.81 19.31
N ARG A 202 11.04 -10.35 20.52
CA ARG A 202 9.96 -10.80 21.41
C ARG A 202 9.05 -9.66 21.85
N GLU A 203 9.61 -8.50 22.19
CA GLU A 203 8.86 -7.30 22.57
C GLU A 203 7.99 -6.79 21.41
N ILE A 204 8.55 -6.67 20.21
CA ILE A 204 7.83 -6.27 18.99
C ILE A 204 6.68 -7.24 18.70
N VAL A 205 6.93 -8.56 18.77
CA VAL A 205 5.87 -9.57 18.59
C VAL A 205 4.81 -9.47 19.68
N ALA A 206 5.19 -9.32 20.96
CA ALA A 206 4.24 -9.19 22.07
C ALA A 206 3.34 -7.96 21.93
N TYR A 207 3.92 -6.83 21.50
CA TYR A 207 3.21 -5.59 21.23
C TYR A 207 2.24 -5.72 20.04
N LEU A 208 2.72 -6.21 18.89
CA LEU A 208 1.87 -6.44 17.72
C LEU A 208 0.71 -7.40 18.02
N ARG A 209 0.95 -8.46 18.81
CA ARG A 209 -0.10 -9.37 19.29
C ARG A 209 -1.12 -8.71 20.21
N ARG A 210 -0.68 -7.81 21.10
CA ARG A 210 -1.54 -7.09 22.06
C ARG A 210 -2.49 -6.13 21.36
N HIS A 211 -2.04 -5.50 20.28
CA HIS A 211 -2.78 -4.51 19.50
C HIS A 211 -3.29 -5.05 18.15
N ALA A 212 -3.29 -6.37 18.00
CA ALA A 212 -3.76 -7.06 16.81
C ALA A 212 -5.27 -6.86 16.57
N GLN A 213 -5.68 -7.01 15.31
CA GLN A 213 -7.10 -7.16 14.99
C GLN A 213 -7.63 -8.44 15.62
N ARG A 214 -8.81 -8.33 16.24
CA ARG A 214 -9.51 -9.48 16.82
C ARG A 214 -10.21 -10.24 15.69
N SER A 215 -9.79 -11.47 15.47
CA SER A 215 -10.48 -12.39 14.57
C SER A 215 -11.85 -12.73 15.12
N LEU A 216 -12.84 -12.81 14.23
CA LEU A 216 -14.14 -13.37 14.54
C LEU A 216 -13.97 -14.83 14.96
N ASP A 217 -14.49 -15.19 16.12
CA ASP A 217 -14.71 -16.59 16.51
C ASP A 217 -16.22 -16.90 16.47
N PRO A 218 -16.72 -17.53 15.39
CA PRO A 218 -18.14 -17.89 15.29
C PRO A 218 -18.61 -18.87 16.38
N LYS A 219 -17.71 -19.50 17.14
CA LYS A 219 -18.09 -20.36 18.27
C LYS A 219 -18.41 -19.56 19.53
N ALA A 220 -17.94 -18.32 19.62
CA ALA A 220 -18.20 -17.43 20.75
C ALA A 220 -19.58 -16.75 20.66
N ASP A 221 -20.16 -16.65 19.46
CA ASP A 221 -21.45 -16.00 19.21
C ASP A 221 -22.28 -16.80 18.17
N PRO A 222 -23.25 -17.64 18.62
CA PRO A 222 -24.13 -18.38 17.73
C PRO A 222 -25.09 -17.52 16.89
N GLU A 223 -25.49 -16.34 17.36
CA GLU A 223 -26.40 -15.45 16.61
C GLU A 223 -25.65 -14.83 15.43
N LEU A 224 -24.43 -14.35 15.67
CA LEU A 224 -23.53 -13.87 14.62
C LEU A 224 -23.13 -15.01 13.65
N ALA A 225 -22.89 -16.22 14.15
CA ALA A 225 -22.63 -17.39 13.30
C ALA A 225 -23.80 -17.71 12.36
N GLN A 226 -25.05 -17.56 12.83
CA GLN A 226 -26.23 -17.67 11.97
C GLN A 226 -26.32 -16.50 10.98
N ALA A 227 -26.04 -15.28 11.42
CA ALA A 227 -26.12 -14.07 10.59
C ALA A 227 -25.09 -14.05 9.44
N LEU A 228 -23.91 -14.67 9.60
CA LEU A 228 -22.96 -14.92 8.51
C LEU A 228 -23.57 -15.72 7.35
N GLY A 229 -24.61 -16.52 7.59
CA GLY A 229 -25.34 -17.25 6.56
C GLY A 229 -26.26 -16.39 5.68
N SER A 230 -26.53 -15.14 6.07
CA SER A 230 -27.36 -14.18 5.33
C SER A 230 -26.70 -13.68 4.04
N GLY A 231 -27.42 -12.92 3.21
CA GLY A 231 -26.84 -12.26 2.03
C GLY A 231 -25.70 -11.31 2.42
N ALA A 232 -25.99 -10.33 3.26
CA ALA A 232 -25.02 -9.35 3.73
C ALA A 232 -23.85 -10.00 4.52
N GLY A 233 -24.15 -11.00 5.35
CA GLY A 233 -23.13 -11.75 6.10
C GLY A 233 -22.15 -12.52 5.21
N ARG A 234 -22.62 -13.15 4.12
CA ARG A 234 -21.74 -13.77 3.13
C ARG A 234 -20.90 -12.75 2.36
N MET A 235 -21.49 -11.61 1.99
CA MET A 235 -20.77 -10.54 1.29
C MET A 235 -19.69 -9.91 2.17
N PHE A 236 -19.96 -9.74 3.47
CA PHE A 236 -18.97 -9.35 4.47
C PHE A 236 -17.85 -10.40 4.57
N ALA A 237 -18.20 -11.68 4.71
CA ALA A 237 -17.22 -12.76 4.81
C ALA A 237 -16.31 -12.84 3.57
N GLU A 238 -16.90 -12.77 2.37
CA GLU A 238 -16.19 -12.82 1.10
C GLU A 238 -15.33 -11.58 0.84
N ALA A 239 -15.77 -10.39 1.23
CA ALA A 239 -14.99 -9.15 1.08
C ALA A 239 -13.82 -9.06 2.06
N CYS A 240 -14.05 -9.36 3.34
CA CYS A 240 -13.10 -9.06 4.41
C CYS A 240 -12.11 -10.19 4.73
N SER A 241 -12.32 -11.42 4.23
CA SER A 241 -11.38 -12.55 4.43
C SER A 241 -10.28 -12.66 3.36
N GLN A 242 -10.31 -11.82 2.32
CA GLN A 242 -9.39 -11.93 1.18
C GLN A 242 -7.92 -11.66 1.52
N CYS A 243 -7.65 -10.84 2.55
CA CYS A 243 -6.29 -10.39 2.88
C CYS A 243 -5.82 -10.78 4.30
N HIS A 244 -6.75 -10.95 5.25
CA HIS A 244 -6.47 -11.28 6.65
C HIS A 244 -7.63 -12.09 7.25
N ALA A 245 -7.52 -12.46 8.53
CA ALA A 245 -8.60 -13.12 9.24
C ALA A 245 -9.85 -12.21 9.29
N LEU A 246 -11.04 -12.83 9.26
CA LEU A 246 -12.29 -12.08 9.25
C LEU A 246 -12.44 -11.29 10.56
N PRO A 247 -12.72 -9.97 10.53
CA PRO A 247 -12.75 -9.16 11.75
C PRO A 247 -14.01 -9.40 12.57
N ASP A 248 -13.88 -9.45 13.89
CA ASP A 248 -15.03 -9.42 14.82
C ASP A 248 -15.77 -8.06 14.71
N PRO A 249 -17.07 -8.03 14.34
CA PRO A 249 -17.88 -6.81 14.27
C PRO A 249 -17.94 -6.01 15.58
N SER A 250 -17.76 -6.65 16.74
CA SER A 250 -17.77 -6.00 18.06
C SER A 250 -16.51 -5.18 18.39
N GLN A 251 -15.53 -5.12 17.49
CA GLN A 251 -14.35 -4.27 17.65
C GLN A 251 -14.64 -2.77 17.52
N HIS A 252 -15.70 -2.41 16.81
CA HIS A 252 -16.06 -1.02 16.54
C HIS A 252 -17.53 -0.74 16.86
N THR A 253 -17.89 0.54 17.00
CA THR A 253 -19.29 0.98 17.13
C THR A 253 -19.95 1.11 15.74
N PRO A 254 -21.30 1.20 15.65
CA PRO A 254 -21.98 1.42 14.37
C PRO A 254 -21.48 2.67 13.62
N GLU A 255 -21.08 3.72 14.33
CA GLU A 255 -20.63 5.00 13.77
C GLU A 255 -19.16 4.97 13.32
N GLU A 256 -18.39 4.00 13.80
CA GLU A 256 -17.00 3.76 13.43
C GLU A 256 -16.89 2.91 12.16
N TRP A 257 -17.76 1.91 11.99
CA TRP A 257 -17.69 0.93 10.89
C TRP A 257 -17.61 1.53 9.47
N PRO A 258 -18.41 2.55 9.09
CA PRO A 258 -18.27 3.20 7.77
C PRO A 258 -16.85 3.71 7.50
N LYS A 259 -16.20 4.31 8.51
CA LYS A 259 -14.84 4.84 8.40
C LYS A 259 -13.80 3.72 8.26
N VAL A 260 -14.03 2.59 8.94
CA VAL A 260 -13.17 1.40 8.83
C VAL A 260 -13.28 0.80 7.43
N VAL A 261 -14.48 0.67 6.89
CA VAL A 261 -14.71 0.13 5.53
C VAL A 261 -14.13 1.06 4.46
N ASP A 262 -14.31 2.37 4.57
CA ASP A 262 -13.69 3.33 3.64
C ASP A 262 -12.15 3.27 3.71
N ARG A 263 -11.55 3.15 4.91
CA ARG A 263 -10.11 2.92 5.06
C ARG A 263 -9.65 1.61 4.40
N MET A 264 -10.45 0.55 4.46
CA MET A 264 -10.13 -0.72 3.77
C MET A 264 -10.24 -0.60 2.25
N ARG A 265 -11.24 0.11 1.72
CA ARG A 265 -11.35 0.42 0.29
C ARG A 265 -10.13 1.21 -0.20
N ASP A 266 -9.71 2.22 0.56
CA ASP A 266 -8.50 3.01 0.34
C ASP A 266 -7.21 2.14 0.31
N ASN A 267 -7.14 1.09 1.13
CA ASN A 267 -6.03 0.13 1.16
C ASN A 267 -6.09 -0.88 0.00
N LEU A 268 -7.30 -1.34 -0.36
CA LEU A 268 -7.52 -2.16 -1.55
C LEU A 268 -7.10 -1.37 -2.79
N ASP A 269 -7.55 -0.13 -2.96
CA ASP A 269 -7.13 0.74 -4.06
C ASP A 269 -5.62 1.06 -4.05
N TRP A 270 -4.96 1.06 -2.89
CA TRP A 270 -3.51 1.18 -2.80
C TRP A 270 -2.77 -0.05 -3.34
N MET A 271 -3.12 -1.25 -2.85
CA MET A 271 -2.54 -2.51 -3.35
C MET A 271 -2.88 -2.70 -4.83
N ASN A 272 -4.14 -2.46 -5.15
CA ASN A 272 -4.70 -2.61 -6.48
C ASN A 272 -4.21 -1.53 -7.43
N ARG A 273 -3.71 -0.33 -7.04
CA ARG A 273 -3.14 0.72 -7.95
C ARG A 273 -2.09 0.22 -8.97
N VAL A 274 -1.70 -1.05 -8.86
CA VAL A 274 -1.41 -2.02 -9.95
C VAL A 274 -2.36 -2.07 -11.20
N GLN A 275 -3.57 -1.51 -11.16
CA GLN A 275 -4.80 -2.26 -11.57
C GLN A 275 -4.83 -2.86 -12.99
N SER A 276 -4.97 -4.17 -13.05
CA SER A 276 -5.86 -4.84 -14.01
C SER A 276 -7.32 -4.45 -13.73
N ARG A 277 -8.10 -4.19 -14.79
CA ARG A 277 -9.52 -3.78 -14.70
C ARG A 277 -10.39 -4.87 -14.05
N ALA A 278 -11.41 -4.45 -13.30
CA ALA A 278 -12.44 -5.34 -12.74
C ALA A 278 -13.18 -6.15 -13.84
N ASP A 279 -13.48 -7.42 -13.56
CA ASP A 279 -14.28 -8.29 -14.45
C ASP A 279 -15.76 -8.28 -14.02
N PRO A 280 -16.71 -7.89 -14.89
CA PRO A 280 -18.16 -7.97 -14.62
C PRO A 280 -18.73 -9.38 -14.35
N ARG A 281 -17.90 -10.43 -14.42
CA ARG A 281 -18.26 -11.82 -14.10
C ARG A 281 -18.05 -12.19 -12.62
N GLU A 282 -17.36 -11.36 -11.85
CA GLU A 282 -17.10 -11.61 -10.43
C GLU A 282 -18.31 -11.21 -9.54
N PRO A 283 -18.43 -11.74 -8.32
CA PRO A 283 -19.49 -11.36 -7.39
C PRO A 283 -19.44 -9.87 -7.03
N GLN A 284 -20.52 -9.15 -7.36
CA GLN A 284 -20.60 -7.71 -7.13
C GLN A 284 -20.86 -7.39 -5.66
N LEU A 285 -19.80 -7.18 -4.89
CA LEU A 285 -19.85 -6.80 -3.49
C LEU A 285 -20.53 -5.42 -3.31
N SER A 286 -21.47 -5.34 -2.37
CA SER A 286 -22.22 -4.11 -2.03
C SER A 286 -21.71 -3.51 -0.73
N VAL A 287 -21.07 -2.35 -0.81
CA VAL A 287 -20.55 -1.64 0.37
C VAL A 287 -21.66 -1.30 1.38
N PRO A 288 -22.86 -0.79 0.99
CA PRO A 288 -23.95 -0.54 1.94
C PRO A 288 -24.41 -1.79 2.72
N GLU A 289 -24.50 -2.95 2.06
CA GLU A 289 -24.91 -4.21 2.73
C GLU A 289 -23.86 -4.65 3.76
N ILE A 290 -22.58 -4.59 3.39
CA ILE A 290 -21.46 -4.94 4.26
C ILE A 290 -21.39 -3.99 5.47
N VAL A 291 -21.56 -2.68 5.25
CA VAL A 291 -21.62 -1.69 6.34
C VAL A 291 -22.84 -1.94 7.23
N GLY A 292 -24.02 -2.22 6.66
CA GLY A 292 -25.22 -2.53 7.44
C GLY A 292 -25.04 -3.74 8.36
N PHE A 293 -24.49 -4.83 7.84
CA PHE A 293 -24.16 -6.02 8.63
C PHE A 293 -23.18 -5.70 9.78
N LEU A 294 -22.11 -4.98 9.48
CA LEU A 294 -21.12 -4.57 10.48
C LEU A 294 -21.71 -3.67 11.57
N GLN A 295 -22.65 -2.79 11.21
CA GLN A 295 -23.35 -1.90 12.14
C GLN A 295 -24.35 -2.64 13.04
N GLU A 296 -25.06 -3.64 12.50
CA GLU A 296 -26.02 -4.46 13.25
C GLU A 296 -25.34 -5.27 14.38
N HIS A 297 -24.19 -5.87 14.07
CA HIS A 297 -23.38 -6.69 14.97
C HIS A 297 -22.27 -5.90 15.71
N ALA A 298 -22.29 -4.56 15.62
CA ALA A 298 -21.30 -3.70 16.25
C ALA A 298 -21.36 -3.73 17.79
N ARG A 299 -20.27 -3.30 18.45
CA ARG A 299 -20.30 -3.01 19.89
C ARG A 299 -21.25 -1.84 20.13
N ARG A 300 -22.35 -2.11 20.83
CA ARG A 300 -23.28 -1.09 21.31
C ARG A 300 -22.61 -0.29 22.44
N PRO A 301 -22.78 1.04 22.50
CA PRO A 301 -22.39 1.82 23.66
C PRO A 301 -23.10 1.29 24.91
N ALA A 302 -22.44 1.39 26.08
CA ALA A 302 -23.14 1.25 27.35
C ALA A 302 -24.22 2.35 27.45
N ARG A 303 -25.41 1.96 27.89
CA ARG A 303 -26.53 2.89 28.14
C ARG A 303 -26.36 3.61 29.47
#